data_AF-A0A3D2BTD5-F1
#
_entry.id   AF-A0A3D2BTD5-F1
#
_cell.length_a   1.000
_cell.length_b   1.000
_cell.length_c   1.000
_cell.angle_alpha   90.00
_cell.angle_beta   90.00
_cell.angle_gamma   90.00
#
_symmetry.space_group_name_H-M   'P 1'
#
loop_
_entity.id
_entity.type
_entity.pdbx_description
1 polymer ?
#
loop_
_entity_poly.entity_id
_entity_poly.type
_entity_poly.pdbx_seq_one_letter_code
_entity_poly.pdbx_strand_id
1 'polypeptide(L)'
;MTGSLANSLVLVCLGAAWLAPGDAAAQLQLNRPTPQIEKAAPAVAEPAPAESSSATTSPPFETVAPRPLEESDIVVDRLGSLDPDANGLLSEGQGGFSLNFWQGSEWALVSTLMPRMPAESSSAVIRSLAERLLISRAAVPANKPVSASFIVLRVDRLLAMGRIRPALDLLRITSDERRDENLARTRSEALFFDDNNARACTAVQNARVQYTGLYWLQAQAFCLAISGDHTRAALISDLIRERDHEIEPVFFTAIDALAGARKDGAPALVAPMALHLAMMRAAKLRVPTEVVQDGPISVLRTVALSGNEALDVRLIAAEKAFRAGALTGEQILELYLGIPFSREELNAPISAAEENWGPRTRALILRSAASQTVPLARAEVLRRAWQIGRERGSYAEIAGPSVSLAAELTPALELNWFAVDAARVLFAGGRIDE
;
A
#
# COMPACT_ATOMS: atom_id res chain seq x y z
N MET A 1 -66.17 4.98 46.10
CA MET A 1 -65.86 6.04 47.06
C MET A 1 -64.36 6.35 46.94
N THR A 2 -64.07 7.65 46.82
CA THR A 2 -62.75 8.33 46.85
C THR A 2 -61.69 7.94 45.82
N GLY A 3 -61.54 8.81 44.80
CA GLY A 3 -60.30 9.02 44.07
C GLY A 3 -59.51 10.23 44.60
N SER A 4 -58.33 10.48 44.03
CA SER A 4 -57.58 11.76 43.88
C SER A 4 -56.09 11.42 43.68
N LEU A 5 -55.48 11.60 42.51
CA LEU A 5 -54.80 12.82 42.00
C LEU A 5 -53.74 13.42 42.95
N ALA A 6 -52.46 13.30 42.57
CA ALA A 6 -51.42 14.35 42.53
C ALA A 6 -50.08 13.72 42.06
N ASN A 7 -49.56 14.02 40.87
CA ASN A 7 -48.78 15.19 40.43
C ASN A 7 -47.26 15.14 40.77
N SER A 8 -46.45 15.14 39.69
CA SER A 8 -45.12 15.75 39.54
C SER A 8 -43.89 15.14 40.23
N LEU A 9 -42.95 14.60 39.44
CA LEU A 9 -41.70 15.33 39.13
C LEU A 9 -40.94 14.66 37.97
N VAL A 10 -40.62 15.49 36.98
CA VAL A 10 -39.70 15.23 35.88
C VAL A 10 -38.27 15.16 36.43
N LEU A 11 -37.53 14.10 36.13
CA LEU A 11 -36.07 14.17 36.06
C LEU A 11 -35.59 13.46 34.79
N VAL A 12 -35.31 14.28 33.78
CA VAL A 12 -34.57 13.90 32.59
C VAL A 12 -33.12 13.72 33.02
N CYS A 13 -32.68 12.48 33.21
CA CYS A 13 -31.26 12.16 33.31
C CYS A 13 -30.73 11.90 31.91
N LEU A 14 -30.12 12.94 31.31
CA LEU A 14 -29.15 12.79 30.22
C LEU A 14 -28.02 11.89 30.72
N GLY A 15 -28.07 10.61 30.37
CA GLY A 15 -26.93 9.71 30.47
C GLY A 15 -25.92 10.10 29.40
N ALA A 16 -24.92 10.89 29.77
CA ALA A 16 -23.75 11.16 28.95
C ALA A 16 -23.09 9.83 28.59
N ALA A 17 -23.26 9.39 27.33
CA ALA A 17 -22.44 8.35 26.74
C ALA A 17 -21.01 8.88 26.68
N TRP A 18 -20.17 8.40 27.60
CA TRP A 18 -18.73 8.55 27.49
C TRP A 18 -18.30 7.81 26.23
N LEU A 19 -18.00 8.57 25.19
CA LEU A 19 -17.16 8.15 24.08
C LEU A 19 -15.80 7.78 24.67
N ALA A 20 -15.58 6.49 24.91
CA ALA A 20 -14.23 5.97 25.03
C ALA A 20 -13.51 6.28 23.70
N PRO A 21 -12.32 6.88 23.71
CA PRO A 21 -11.53 7.01 22.50
C PRO A 21 -11.17 5.59 22.07
N GLY A 22 -11.73 5.17 20.92
CA GLY A 22 -11.26 3.97 20.25
C GLY A 22 -9.78 4.16 19.95
N ASP A 23 -8.96 3.21 20.41
CA ASP A 23 -7.54 3.13 20.09
C ASP A 23 -7.40 3.05 18.57
N ALA A 24 -7.09 4.20 17.99
CA ALA A 24 -6.80 4.37 16.59
C ALA A 24 -5.36 3.95 16.31
N ALA A 25 -5.23 3.13 15.27
CA ALA A 25 -4.06 2.89 14.45
C ALA A 25 -3.08 1.80 14.93
N ALA A 26 -3.30 0.58 14.41
CA ALA A 26 -2.21 -0.26 13.92
C ALA A 26 -1.51 0.48 12.76
N GLN A 27 -0.59 1.37 13.11
CA GLN A 27 0.29 2.04 12.16
C GLN A 27 1.28 1.02 11.63
N LEU A 28 1.49 1.00 10.31
CA LEU A 28 2.72 0.42 9.74
C LEU A 28 3.88 1.38 10.10
N GLN A 29 4.25 1.45 11.38
CA GLN A 29 5.51 2.07 11.77
C GLN A 29 6.59 1.11 11.30
N LEU A 30 7.23 1.41 10.17
CA LEU A 30 8.56 0.89 9.90
C LEU A 30 9.39 1.29 11.13
N ASN A 31 9.66 0.38 12.07
CA ASN A 31 10.42 0.69 13.29
C ASN A 31 11.66 1.53 12.92
N ARG A 32 11.64 2.83 13.23
CA ARG A 32 12.71 3.79 12.89
C ARG A 32 13.52 4.04 14.16
N PRO A 33 14.80 3.68 14.24
CA PRO A 33 15.66 4.20 15.30
C PRO A 33 15.91 5.69 15.05
N THR A 34 15.86 6.49 16.12
CA THR A 34 16.23 7.91 16.12
C THR A 34 17.74 8.04 15.84
N PRO A 35 18.19 8.89 14.90
CA PRO A 35 19.62 9.11 14.71
C PRO A 35 20.20 9.84 15.92
N GLN A 36 21.12 9.20 16.63
CA GLN A 36 21.99 9.91 17.57
C GLN A 36 22.98 10.75 16.78
N ILE A 37 22.85 12.07 16.89
CA ILE A 37 23.80 13.02 16.32
C ILE A 37 25.05 13.00 17.21
N GLU A 38 26.07 12.25 16.80
CA GLU A 38 27.40 12.39 17.39
C GLU A 38 28.03 13.69 16.86
N LYS A 39 28.33 14.59 17.79
CA LYS A 39 28.78 15.96 17.53
C LYS A 39 30.23 15.94 17.07
N ALA A 40 30.47 16.00 15.76
CA ALA A 40 31.82 16.15 15.22
C ALA A 40 32.42 17.52 15.58
N ALA A 41 33.61 17.51 16.18
CA ALA A 41 34.42 18.69 16.46
C ALA A 41 35.04 19.27 15.16
N PRO A 42 35.28 20.58 15.08
CA PRO A 42 35.73 21.23 13.84
C PRO A 42 37.21 20.93 13.55
N ALA A 43 37.49 20.45 12.35
CA ALA A 43 38.85 20.35 11.81
C ALA A 43 39.32 21.73 11.31
N VAL A 44 40.53 22.10 11.72
CA VAL A 44 41.27 23.29 11.29
C VAL A 44 41.72 23.11 9.84
N ALA A 45 41.45 24.09 8.99
CA ALA A 45 41.95 24.15 7.62
C ALA A 45 43.24 25.00 7.55
N GLU A 46 44.30 24.41 7.00
CA GLU A 46 45.57 25.06 6.67
C GLU A 46 45.64 25.30 5.14
N PRO A 47 46.14 26.45 4.64
CA PRO A 47 46.05 26.79 3.22
C PRO A 47 47.23 26.24 2.41
N ALA A 48 46.93 25.69 1.23
CA ALA A 48 47.93 25.34 0.22
C ALA A 48 48.27 26.55 -0.69
N PRO A 49 49.50 26.64 -1.23
CA PRO A 49 50.01 27.83 -1.90
C PRO A 49 49.62 27.91 -3.39
N ALA A 50 49.67 29.14 -3.90
CA ALA A 50 49.40 29.53 -5.27
C ALA A 50 50.53 29.14 -6.23
N GLU A 51 50.18 28.54 -7.36
CA GLU A 51 51.06 28.48 -8.54
C GLU A 51 50.47 29.33 -9.68
N SER A 52 51.32 30.23 -10.15
CA SER A 52 51.16 31.11 -11.29
C SER A 52 51.39 30.33 -12.58
N SER A 53 50.51 30.48 -13.58
CA SER A 53 50.83 30.10 -14.95
C SER A 53 50.28 31.10 -15.95
N SER A 54 51.19 31.51 -16.82
CA SER A 54 51.14 32.65 -17.72
C SER A 54 50.21 32.46 -18.92
N ALA A 55 49.69 33.58 -19.40
CA ALA A 55 48.91 33.71 -20.62
C ALA A 55 49.71 33.40 -21.89
N THR A 56 49.03 32.91 -22.93
CA THR A 56 49.43 33.11 -24.33
C THR A 56 48.21 33.34 -25.22
N THR A 57 48.37 34.37 -26.05
CA THR A 57 47.46 35.11 -26.93
C THR A 57 46.86 34.30 -28.09
N SER A 58 45.66 34.71 -28.54
CA SER A 58 45.11 34.46 -29.89
C SER A 58 44.57 35.78 -30.50
N PRO A 59 44.55 35.93 -31.85
CA PRO A 59 44.52 37.23 -32.55
C PRO A 59 43.09 37.81 -32.73
N PRO A 60 42.94 39.06 -33.24
CA PRO A 60 41.81 39.92 -32.90
C PRO A 60 40.60 39.69 -33.81
N PHE A 61 39.41 39.72 -33.22
CA PHE A 61 38.16 39.93 -33.95
C PHE A 61 37.80 41.42 -33.88
N GLU A 62 37.46 42.00 -35.03
CA GLU A 62 37.02 43.39 -35.19
C GLU A 62 35.83 43.71 -34.29
N THR A 63 35.98 44.74 -33.46
CA THR A 63 34.94 45.27 -32.59
C THR A 63 33.99 46.15 -33.40
N VAL A 64 32.82 45.62 -33.77
CA VAL A 64 31.67 46.45 -34.13
C VAL A 64 30.95 46.82 -32.84
N ALA A 65 30.90 48.12 -32.52
CA ALA A 65 30.21 48.61 -31.32
C ALA A 65 28.69 48.30 -31.39
N PRO A 66 28.08 47.69 -30.35
CA PRO A 66 26.63 47.56 -30.29
C PRO A 66 26.00 48.89 -29.89
N ARG A 67 24.88 49.26 -30.56
CA ARG A 67 23.96 50.30 -30.09
C ARG A 67 23.25 49.80 -28.82
N PRO A 68 22.90 50.68 -27.85
CA PRO A 68 22.25 50.25 -26.64
C PRO A 68 20.83 49.79 -26.95
N LEU A 69 20.57 48.50 -26.75
CA LEU A 69 19.22 47.98 -26.57
C LEU A 69 18.93 48.03 -25.07
N GLU A 70 17.81 48.65 -24.73
CA GLU A 70 17.32 48.79 -23.36
C GLU A 70 17.35 47.44 -22.63
N GLU A 71 18.03 47.40 -21.49
CA GLU A 71 17.98 46.29 -20.54
C GLU A 71 16.55 46.21 -19.99
N SER A 72 15.72 45.37 -20.62
CA SER A 72 14.67 44.71 -19.87
C SER A 72 15.35 43.83 -18.83
N ASP A 73 15.02 44.05 -17.55
CA ASP A 73 15.34 43.19 -16.43
C ASP A 73 14.88 41.75 -16.73
N ILE A 74 15.76 40.98 -17.37
CA ILE A 74 15.66 39.52 -17.40
C ILE A 74 16.19 39.08 -16.05
N VAL A 75 15.28 39.05 -15.07
CA VAL A 75 15.47 38.24 -13.87
C VAL A 75 15.57 36.79 -14.34
N VAL A 76 16.79 36.34 -14.59
CA VAL A 76 17.09 34.91 -14.64
C VAL A 76 16.95 34.43 -13.21
N ASP A 77 15.71 34.16 -12.82
CA ASP A 77 15.44 33.30 -11.68
C ASP A 77 16.11 31.98 -12.06
N ARG A 78 17.25 31.68 -11.42
CA ARG A 78 17.91 30.39 -11.61
C ARG A 78 16.83 29.39 -11.31
N LEU A 79 16.36 28.65 -12.32
CA LEU A 79 15.50 27.49 -12.18
C LEU A 79 16.22 26.56 -11.19
N GLY A 80 15.94 26.76 -9.90
CA GLY A 80 16.47 25.93 -8.83
C GLY A 80 16.05 24.53 -9.19
N SER A 81 17.00 23.59 -9.12
CA SER A 81 16.73 22.17 -9.36
C SER A 81 15.40 21.83 -8.70
N LEU A 82 14.39 21.51 -9.51
CA LEU A 82 13.07 21.18 -9.03
C LEU A 82 13.25 20.12 -7.94
N ASP A 83 12.75 20.38 -6.72
CA ASP A 83 12.92 19.45 -5.61
C ASP A 83 12.49 18.05 -6.10
N PRO A 84 13.33 17.01 -6.00
CA PRO A 84 13.00 15.69 -6.50
C PRO A 84 11.71 15.11 -5.86
N ASP A 85 11.31 15.64 -4.69
CA ASP A 85 10.03 15.33 -4.09
C ASP A 85 8.83 16.00 -4.76
N ALA A 86 9.00 16.95 -5.66
CA ALA A 86 7.88 17.51 -6.42
C ALA A 86 7.34 16.53 -7.48
N ASN A 87 8.12 15.48 -7.81
CA ASN A 87 7.74 14.46 -8.79
C ASN A 87 6.47 13.71 -8.38
N GLY A 88 5.69 13.33 -9.40
CA GLY A 88 4.45 12.59 -9.27
C GLY A 88 4.04 11.95 -10.59
N LEU A 89 3.16 10.96 -10.50
CA LEU A 89 2.64 10.18 -11.63
C LEU A 89 1.54 10.92 -12.41
N LEU A 90 0.77 11.77 -11.72
CA LEU A 90 -0.32 12.54 -12.32
C LEU A 90 0.04 14.03 -12.42
N SER A 91 -0.09 14.58 -13.61
CA SER A 91 -0.16 16.04 -13.82
C SER A 91 -1.60 16.54 -13.67
N GLU A 92 -1.79 17.85 -13.51
CA GLU A 92 -3.11 18.47 -13.39
C GLU A 92 -4.04 18.10 -14.56
N GLY A 93 -3.53 18.16 -15.80
CA GLY A 93 -4.29 17.78 -17.00
C GLY A 93 -4.63 16.29 -17.11
N GLN A 94 -4.03 15.44 -16.27
CA GLN A 94 -4.32 14.00 -16.18
C GLN A 94 -5.17 13.66 -14.95
N GLY A 95 -5.82 14.66 -14.35
CA GLY A 95 -6.58 14.48 -13.12
C GLY A 95 -5.70 14.39 -11.87
N GLY A 96 -4.49 14.96 -11.89
CA GLY A 96 -3.73 15.29 -10.68
C GLY A 96 -4.28 16.53 -9.99
N PHE A 97 -3.77 16.85 -8.81
CA PHE A 97 -3.98 18.17 -8.20
C PHE A 97 -3.08 19.23 -8.85
N SER A 98 -3.42 20.51 -8.68
CA SER A 98 -2.63 21.63 -9.21
C SER A 98 -1.21 21.63 -8.65
N LEU A 99 -0.25 22.18 -9.40
CA LEU A 99 1.15 22.27 -8.93
C LEU A 99 1.29 23.05 -7.60
N ASN A 100 0.42 24.02 -7.36
CA ASN A 100 0.39 24.84 -6.14
C ASN A 100 -0.51 24.26 -5.05
N PHE A 101 -0.87 22.97 -5.09
CA PHE A 101 -1.82 22.36 -4.14
C PHE A 101 -1.42 22.58 -2.68
N TRP A 102 -0.12 22.54 -2.37
CA TRP A 102 0.40 22.73 -1.01
C TRP A 102 0.67 24.19 -0.64
N GLN A 103 0.28 25.15 -1.48
CA GLN A 103 0.44 26.57 -1.19
C GLN A 103 -0.30 26.94 0.10
N GLY A 104 0.42 27.57 1.04
CA GLY A 104 -0.10 27.91 2.37
C GLY A 104 -0.08 26.75 3.38
N SER A 105 0.38 25.56 3.01
CA SER A 105 0.58 24.44 3.94
C SER A 105 2.02 24.32 4.40
N GLU A 106 2.23 24.27 5.71
CA GLU A 106 3.54 24.08 6.34
C GLU A 106 3.97 22.61 6.34
N TRP A 107 5.26 22.35 6.09
CA TRP A 107 5.84 21.01 6.17
C TRP A 107 5.53 20.30 7.49
N ALA A 108 5.61 21.01 8.62
CA ALA A 108 5.34 20.43 9.95
C ALA A 108 3.93 19.84 10.04
N LEU A 109 2.94 20.49 9.44
CA LEU A 109 1.57 20.00 9.39
C LEU A 109 1.47 18.77 8.48
N VAL A 110 1.98 18.85 7.25
CA VAL A 110 1.88 17.77 6.26
C VAL A 110 2.62 16.51 6.73
N SER A 111 3.83 16.67 7.26
CA SER A 111 4.64 15.55 7.76
C SER A 111 4.02 14.86 8.98
N THR A 112 3.18 15.58 9.75
CA THR A 112 2.44 15.01 10.87
C THR A 112 1.16 14.29 10.43
N LEU A 113 0.41 14.88 9.48
CA LEU A 113 -0.91 14.38 9.08
C LEU A 113 -0.85 13.28 8.03
N MET A 114 0.09 13.34 7.08
CA MET A 114 0.17 12.36 5.99
C MET A 114 0.32 10.93 6.49
N PRO A 115 1.18 10.61 7.47
CA PRO A 115 1.26 9.26 8.05
C PRO A 115 -0.04 8.81 8.73
N ARG A 116 -0.82 9.76 9.27
CA ARG A 116 -2.05 9.53 10.03
C ARG A 116 -3.31 9.47 9.17
N MET A 117 -3.19 9.67 7.86
CA MET A 117 -4.31 9.46 6.94
C MET A 117 -4.89 8.04 7.17
N PRO A 118 -6.19 7.76 6.97
CA PRO A 118 -6.72 6.40 7.12
C PRO A 118 -6.19 5.44 6.04
N ALA A 119 -5.51 4.36 6.44
CA ALA A 119 -4.93 3.39 5.50
C ALA A 119 -6.02 2.53 4.85
N GLU A 120 -7.12 2.39 5.57
CA GLU A 120 -8.34 1.76 5.16
C GLU A 120 -9.47 2.79 5.12
N SER A 121 -10.33 2.65 4.12
CA SER A 121 -11.62 3.33 4.07
C SER A 121 -12.56 2.45 3.27
N SER A 122 -13.81 2.33 3.71
CA SER A 122 -14.86 1.67 2.94
C SER A 122 -15.34 2.53 1.75
N SER A 123 -15.10 3.85 1.78
CA SER A 123 -15.49 4.77 0.70
C SER A 123 -14.49 4.75 -0.46
N ALA A 124 -14.95 4.31 -1.63
CA ALA A 124 -14.15 4.32 -2.86
C ALA A 124 -13.67 5.72 -3.25
N VAL A 125 -14.51 6.74 -3.02
CA VAL A 125 -14.20 8.13 -3.31
C VAL A 125 -13.04 8.62 -2.44
N ILE A 126 -13.08 8.34 -1.13
CA ILE A 126 -11.99 8.73 -0.21
C ILE A 126 -10.69 8.03 -0.59
N ARG A 127 -10.73 6.74 -0.91
CA ARG A 127 -9.55 5.99 -1.35
C ARG A 127 -8.95 6.56 -2.63
N SER A 128 -9.79 6.85 -3.63
CA SER A 128 -9.36 7.44 -4.90
C SER A 128 -8.75 8.83 -4.70
N LEU A 129 -9.37 9.68 -3.87
CA LEU A 129 -8.86 11.00 -3.55
C LEU A 129 -7.52 10.94 -2.80
N ALA A 130 -7.41 10.05 -1.82
CA ALA A 130 -6.19 9.82 -1.06
C ALA A 130 -5.05 9.34 -1.97
N GLU A 131 -5.29 8.38 -2.84
CA GLU A 131 -4.29 7.96 -3.82
C GLU A 131 -3.90 9.10 -4.75
N ARG A 132 -4.88 9.78 -5.36
CA ARG A 132 -4.65 10.94 -6.24
C ARG A 132 -3.77 11.98 -5.56
N LEU A 133 -3.98 12.24 -4.27
CA LEU A 133 -3.17 13.16 -3.48
C LEU A 133 -1.71 12.69 -3.39
N LEU A 134 -1.49 11.40 -3.11
CA LEU A 134 -0.17 10.83 -2.92
C LEU A 134 0.62 10.70 -4.24
N ILE A 135 -0.05 10.56 -5.38
CA ILE A 135 0.60 10.38 -6.69
C ILE A 135 0.59 11.63 -7.58
N SER A 136 -0.03 12.72 -7.14
CA SER A 136 -0.01 13.99 -7.89
C SER A 136 1.36 14.64 -7.85
N ARG A 137 1.77 15.20 -8.99
CA ARG A 137 2.90 16.12 -9.08
C ARG A 137 2.49 17.46 -8.49
N ALA A 138 3.24 17.93 -7.49
CA ALA A 138 2.98 19.21 -6.84
C ALA A 138 4.27 19.77 -6.23
N ALA A 139 4.37 21.09 -6.12
CA ALA A 139 5.42 21.72 -5.33
C ALA A 139 5.38 21.21 -3.88
N VAL A 140 6.53 21.14 -3.24
CA VAL A 140 6.60 20.65 -1.85
C VAL A 140 5.99 21.68 -0.87
N PRO A 141 5.50 21.23 0.30
CA PRO A 141 5.02 22.14 1.35
C PRO A 141 6.07 23.18 1.77
N ALA A 142 5.62 24.32 2.28
CA ALA A 142 6.49 25.38 2.75
C ALA A 142 7.43 24.88 3.87
N ASN A 143 8.65 25.44 3.91
CA ASN A 143 9.65 25.15 4.94
C ASN A 143 10.04 23.67 5.09
N LYS A 144 9.90 22.87 4.02
CA LYS A 144 10.41 21.49 3.99
C LYS A 144 11.94 21.49 4.13
N PRO A 145 12.51 20.79 5.13
CA PRO A 145 13.96 20.65 5.26
C PRO A 145 14.55 19.90 4.05
N VAL A 146 15.75 20.29 3.63
CA VAL A 146 16.48 19.63 2.52
C VAL A 146 16.72 18.13 2.80
N SER A 147 16.96 17.77 4.06
CA SER A 147 17.16 16.38 4.51
C SER A 147 15.87 15.58 4.61
N ALA A 148 14.69 16.22 4.58
CA ALA A 148 13.42 15.51 4.67
C ALA A 148 13.08 14.84 3.34
N SER A 149 12.23 13.81 3.40
CA SER A 149 11.88 12.98 2.24
C SER A 149 10.35 12.89 2.12
N PHE A 150 9.76 13.78 1.32
CA PHE A 150 8.31 13.84 1.13
C PHE A 150 7.81 12.70 0.24
N ILE A 151 8.64 12.24 -0.71
CA ILE A 151 8.36 11.00 -1.46
C ILE A 151 8.21 9.80 -0.52
N VAL A 152 9.04 9.67 0.52
CA VAL A 152 8.96 8.55 1.47
C VAL A 152 7.63 8.57 2.21
N LEU A 153 7.17 9.74 2.67
CA LEU A 153 5.86 9.86 3.30
C LEU A 153 4.73 9.42 2.36
N ARG A 154 4.79 9.80 1.08
CA ARG A 154 3.77 9.42 0.09
C ARG A 154 3.80 7.93 -0.21
N VAL A 155 4.99 7.36 -0.39
CA VAL A 155 5.17 5.94 -0.71
C VAL A 155 4.80 5.05 0.48
N ASP A 156 5.28 5.34 1.68
CA ASP A 156 4.91 4.60 2.90
C ASP A 156 3.38 4.57 3.07
N ARG A 157 2.73 5.69 2.75
CA ARG A 157 1.29 5.83 2.85
C ARG A 157 0.54 5.03 1.79
N LEU A 158 1.04 4.99 0.56
CA LEU A 158 0.53 4.13 -0.51
C LEU A 158 0.69 2.64 -0.15
N LEU A 159 1.84 2.25 0.39
CA LEU A 159 2.10 0.87 0.84
C LEU A 159 1.14 0.47 1.96
N ALA A 160 0.92 1.34 2.97
CA ALA A 160 -0.04 1.09 4.04
C ALA A 160 -1.48 0.90 3.51
N MET A 161 -1.85 1.61 2.44
CA MET A 161 -3.14 1.45 1.73
C MET A 161 -3.17 0.22 0.80
N GLY A 162 -2.11 -0.58 0.74
CA GLY A 162 -1.98 -1.72 -0.17
C GLY A 162 -1.77 -1.34 -1.65
N ARG A 163 -1.49 -0.07 -1.95
CA ARG A 163 -1.24 0.45 -3.33
C ARG A 163 0.22 0.24 -3.74
N ILE A 164 0.62 -1.02 -3.83
CA ILE A 164 2.01 -1.44 -4.08
C ILE A 164 2.52 -0.96 -5.45
N ARG A 165 1.71 -1.12 -6.50
CA ARG A 165 2.12 -0.72 -7.85
C ARG A 165 2.31 0.81 -8.00
N PRO A 166 1.34 1.66 -7.60
CA PRO A 166 1.56 3.12 -7.57
C PRO A 166 2.77 3.56 -6.74
N ALA A 167 3.00 2.91 -5.59
CA ALA A 167 4.19 3.16 -4.77
C ALA A 167 5.49 2.88 -5.54
N LEU A 168 5.59 1.73 -6.21
CA LEU A 168 6.75 1.39 -7.03
C LEU A 168 6.93 2.30 -8.25
N ASP A 169 5.84 2.66 -8.92
CA ASP A 169 5.89 3.60 -10.05
C ASP A 169 6.42 4.96 -9.62
N LEU A 170 5.99 5.44 -8.46
CA LEU A 170 6.44 6.71 -7.89
C LEU A 170 7.94 6.65 -7.50
N LEU A 171 8.38 5.55 -6.88
CA LEU A 171 9.79 5.31 -6.55
C LEU A 171 10.71 5.23 -7.80
N ARG A 172 10.17 4.76 -8.93
CA ARG A 172 10.92 4.62 -10.19
C ARG A 172 11.23 5.95 -10.85
N ILE A 173 10.36 6.95 -10.69
CA ILE A 173 10.57 8.30 -11.24
C ILE A 173 11.28 9.25 -10.25
N THR A 174 11.66 8.73 -9.08
CA THR A 174 12.40 9.48 -8.06
C THR A 174 13.90 9.31 -8.30
N SER A 175 14.64 10.43 -8.38
CA SER A 175 16.09 10.42 -8.59
C SER A 175 16.82 9.69 -7.45
N ASP A 176 17.81 8.87 -7.83
CA ASP A 176 18.71 8.18 -6.91
C ASP A 176 19.85 9.07 -6.37
N GLU A 177 19.98 10.30 -6.86
CA GLU A 177 20.98 11.27 -6.38
C GLU A 177 20.79 11.59 -4.89
N ARG A 178 19.56 11.40 -4.37
CA ARG A 178 19.28 11.51 -2.95
C ARG A 178 19.50 10.18 -2.26
N ARG A 179 20.73 9.98 -1.77
CA ARG A 179 21.11 8.84 -0.92
C ARG A 179 20.57 9.02 0.50
N ASP A 180 19.30 8.69 0.69
CA ASP A 180 18.59 8.66 1.97
C ASP A 180 18.29 7.20 2.38
N GLU A 181 18.67 6.81 3.60
CA GLU A 181 18.44 5.46 4.12
C GLU A 181 16.94 5.11 4.13
N ASN A 182 16.08 6.07 4.47
CA ASN A 182 14.64 5.83 4.52
C ASN A 182 14.09 5.55 3.12
N LEU A 183 14.52 6.30 2.11
CA LEU A 183 14.14 6.05 0.73
C LEU A 183 14.62 4.67 0.26
N ALA A 184 15.85 4.29 0.59
CA ALA A 184 16.38 2.97 0.27
C ALA A 184 15.56 1.86 0.94
N ARG A 185 15.24 2.00 2.23
CA ARG A 185 14.42 1.04 2.99
C ARG A 185 13.01 0.94 2.41
N THR A 186 12.32 2.06 2.21
CA THR A 186 10.98 2.08 1.62
C THR A 186 10.97 1.43 0.23
N ARG A 187 12.02 1.62 -0.58
CA ARG A 187 12.16 0.96 -1.87
C ARG A 187 12.30 -0.56 -1.74
N SER A 188 13.14 -1.04 -0.84
CA SER A 188 13.28 -2.48 -0.56
C SER A 188 11.97 -3.10 -0.07
N GLU A 189 11.27 -2.44 0.85
CA GLU A 189 9.97 -2.88 1.36
C GLU A 189 8.89 -2.92 0.27
N ALA A 190 8.81 -1.91 -0.59
CA ALA A 190 7.89 -1.91 -1.73
C ALA A 190 8.14 -3.10 -2.67
N LEU A 191 9.41 -3.45 -2.92
CA LEU A 191 9.78 -4.58 -3.76
C LEU A 191 9.46 -5.94 -3.10
N PHE A 192 9.62 -6.07 -1.77
CA PHE A 192 9.20 -7.28 -1.05
C PHE A 192 7.67 -7.45 -1.03
N PHE A 193 6.91 -6.37 -0.91
CA PHE A 193 5.44 -6.41 -1.03
C PHE A 193 4.96 -6.84 -2.42
N ASP A 194 5.73 -6.53 -3.46
CA ASP A 194 5.49 -6.89 -4.86
C ASP A 194 5.98 -8.32 -5.21
N ASP A 195 6.51 -9.06 -4.23
CA ASP A 195 7.13 -10.38 -4.41
C ASP A 195 8.33 -10.38 -5.40
N ASN A 196 8.94 -9.21 -5.59
CA ASN A 196 10.08 -9.06 -6.48
C ASN A 196 11.41 -9.20 -5.72
N ASN A 197 11.63 -10.40 -5.16
CA ASN A 197 12.80 -10.68 -4.32
C ASN A 197 14.13 -10.42 -5.04
N ALA A 198 14.19 -10.68 -6.36
CA ALA A 198 15.40 -10.42 -7.15
C ALA A 198 15.78 -8.93 -7.15
N ARG A 199 14.83 -8.04 -7.47
CA ARG A 199 15.09 -6.58 -7.43
C ARG A 199 15.30 -6.08 -6.01
N ALA A 200 14.54 -6.60 -5.05
CA ALA A 200 14.70 -6.25 -3.64
C ALA A 200 16.13 -6.55 -3.15
N CYS A 201 16.65 -7.75 -3.47
CA CYS A 201 17.99 -8.14 -3.07
C CYS A 201 19.10 -7.37 -3.76
N THR A 202 18.94 -6.98 -5.02
CA THR A 202 19.86 -6.02 -5.67
C THR A 202 19.84 -4.66 -4.96
N ALA A 203 18.65 -4.14 -4.62
CA ALA A 203 18.53 -2.87 -3.91
C ALA A 203 19.18 -2.94 -2.50
N VAL A 204 18.98 -4.04 -1.77
CA VAL A 204 19.61 -4.29 -0.47
C VAL A 204 21.12 -4.32 -0.61
N GLN A 205 21.68 -5.07 -1.57
CA GLN A 205 23.14 -5.12 -1.78
C GLN A 205 23.74 -3.75 -2.05
N ASN A 206 23.08 -2.92 -2.87
CA ASN A 206 23.54 -1.55 -3.15
C ASN A 206 23.48 -0.66 -1.89
N ALA A 207 22.41 -0.77 -1.11
CA ALA A 207 22.22 0.00 0.13
C ALA A 207 23.22 -0.41 1.23
N ARG A 208 23.60 -1.69 1.29
CA ARG A 208 24.56 -2.26 2.25
C ARG A 208 25.97 -1.69 2.13
N VAL A 209 26.31 -1.02 1.04
CA VAL A 209 27.57 -0.27 0.90
C VAL A 209 27.63 0.90 1.89
N GLN A 210 26.48 1.46 2.25
CA GLN A 210 26.39 2.67 3.07
C GLN A 210 25.71 2.44 4.42
N TYR A 211 24.76 1.51 4.49
CA TYR A 211 23.92 1.32 5.67
C TYR A 211 24.12 -0.08 6.29
N THR A 212 24.30 -0.10 7.60
CA THR A 212 24.66 -1.31 8.37
C THR A 212 23.67 -1.67 9.48
N GLY A 213 22.58 -0.91 9.63
CA GLY A 213 21.57 -1.12 10.67
C GLY A 213 20.89 -2.50 10.61
N LEU A 214 20.19 -2.86 11.70
CA LEU A 214 19.54 -4.18 11.87
C LEU A 214 18.59 -4.54 10.72
N TYR A 215 17.86 -3.58 10.16
CA TYR A 215 17.03 -3.80 8.98
C TYR A 215 17.84 -4.39 7.81
N TRP A 216 18.98 -3.78 7.50
CA TRP A 216 19.82 -4.19 6.40
C TRP A 216 20.54 -5.51 6.66
N LEU A 217 20.84 -5.84 7.92
CA LEU A 217 21.37 -7.15 8.29
C LEU A 217 20.31 -8.24 8.06
N GLN A 218 19.07 -8.02 8.50
CA GLN A 218 17.97 -8.95 8.26
C GLN A 218 17.72 -9.17 6.76
N ALA A 219 17.64 -8.07 5.99
CA ALA A 219 17.42 -8.14 4.55
C ALA A 219 18.57 -8.85 3.82
N GLN A 220 19.82 -8.61 4.23
CA GLN A 220 20.99 -9.30 3.70
C GLN A 220 20.96 -10.80 4.01
N ALA A 221 20.64 -11.18 5.26
CA ALA A 221 20.52 -12.59 5.65
C ALA A 221 19.45 -13.30 4.82
N PHE A 222 18.28 -12.67 4.62
CA PHE A 222 17.24 -13.22 3.75
C PHE A 222 17.73 -13.40 2.31
N CYS A 223 18.35 -12.37 1.74
CA CYS A 223 18.86 -12.41 0.37
C CYS A 223 19.92 -13.50 0.16
N LEU A 224 20.81 -13.72 1.14
CA LEU A 224 21.78 -14.82 1.12
C LEU A 224 21.09 -16.19 1.23
N ALA A 225 20.08 -16.30 2.10
CA ALA A 225 19.35 -17.54 2.30
C ALA A 225 18.60 -17.98 1.03
N ILE A 226 17.92 -17.06 0.34
CA ILE A 226 17.21 -17.41 -0.91
C ILE A 226 18.15 -17.60 -2.10
N SER A 227 19.40 -17.12 -2.03
CA SER A 227 20.44 -17.43 -3.03
C SER A 227 21.22 -18.71 -2.72
N GLY A 228 20.90 -19.41 -1.62
CA GLY A 228 21.52 -20.67 -1.22
C GLY A 228 22.76 -20.55 -0.34
N ASP A 229 23.18 -19.35 0.06
CA ASP A 229 24.29 -19.13 1.00
C ASP A 229 23.77 -19.16 2.45
N HIS A 230 23.27 -20.33 2.84
CA HIS A 230 22.67 -20.54 4.16
C HIS A 230 23.67 -20.35 5.30
N THR A 231 24.95 -20.66 5.08
CA THR A 231 26.01 -20.50 6.08
C THR A 231 26.22 -19.04 6.44
N ARG A 232 26.33 -18.14 5.45
CA ARG A 232 26.48 -16.70 5.74
C ARG A 232 25.18 -16.09 6.27
N ALA A 233 24.02 -16.55 5.79
CA ALA A 233 22.74 -16.13 6.33
C ALA A 233 22.61 -16.49 7.83
N ALA A 234 22.99 -17.71 8.21
CA ALA A 234 22.99 -18.16 9.60
C ALA A 234 23.97 -17.35 10.47
N LEU A 235 25.17 -17.07 9.97
CA LEU A 235 26.13 -16.21 10.69
C LEU A 235 25.57 -14.81 11.00
N ILE A 236 24.89 -14.19 10.03
CA ILE A 236 24.24 -12.89 10.26
C ILE A 236 23.09 -13.03 11.26
N SER A 237 22.30 -14.11 11.15
CA SER A 237 21.22 -14.40 12.10
C SER A 237 21.74 -14.52 13.53
N ASP A 238 22.84 -15.25 13.74
CA ASP A 238 23.47 -15.41 15.05
C ASP A 238 24.05 -14.09 15.59
N LEU A 239 24.64 -13.26 14.72
CA LEU A 239 25.10 -11.92 15.12
C LEU A 239 23.95 -11.02 15.61
N ILE A 240 22.78 -11.10 14.97
CA ILE A 240 21.60 -10.31 15.34
C ILE A 240 20.92 -10.87 16.60
N ARG A 241 21.13 -12.15 16.93
CA ARG A 241 20.45 -12.86 18.03
C ARG A 241 20.66 -12.20 19.39
N GLU A 242 21.79 -11.53 19.62
CA GLU A 242 22.07 -10.76 20.84
C GLU A 242 21.13 -9.55 21.03
N ARG A 243 20.39 -9.15 19.99
CA ARG A 243 19.41 -8.05 19.98
C ARG A 243 18.04 -8.54 19.49
N ASP A 244 17.71 -9.80 19.75
CA ASP A 244 16.46 -10.45 19.31
C ASP A 244 15.19 -9.69 19.71
N HIS A 245 15.18 -9.02 20.86
CA HIS A 245 14.07 -8.18 21.33
C HIS A 245 13.73 -6.99 20.41
N GLU A 246 14.62 -6.60 19.50
CA GLU A 246 14.38 -5.56 18.49
C GLU A 246 13.91 -6.12 17.14
N ILE A 247 13.79 -7.45 17.05
CA ILE A 247 13.60 -8.19 15.80
C ILE A 247 12.29 -8.97 15.86
N GLU A 248 11.58 -9.04 14.73
CA GLU A 248 10.38 -9.87 14.66
C GLU A 248 10.78 -11.35 14.77
N PRO A 249 10.20 -12.15 15.68
CA PRO A 249 10.58 -13.56 15.89
C PRO A 249 10.52 -14.44 14.62
N VAL A 250 9.69 -14.05 13.66
CA VAL A 250 9.58 -14.76 12.37
C VAL A 250 10.86 -14.70 11.54
N PHE A 251 11.72 -13.68 11.74
CA PHE A 251 13.02 -13.57 11.08
C PHE A 251 13.86 -14.83 11.31
N PHE A 252 14.13 -15.16 12.58
CA PHE A 252 14.95 -16.31 12.95
C PHE A 252 14.31 -17.62 12.48
N THR A 253 12.99 -17.75 12.66
CA THR A 253 12.23 -18.92 12.23
C THR A 253 12.34 -19.15 10.72
N ALA A 254 12.26 -18.08 9.92
CA ALA A 254 12.36 -18.17 8.47
C ALA A 254 13.80 -18.45 8.00
N ILE A 255 14.83 -17.88 8.63
CA ILE A 255 16.23 -18.21 8.30
C ILE A 255 16.51 -19.70 8.55
N ASP A 256 16.09 -20.23 9.70
CA ASP A 256 16.25 -21.67 10.01
C ASP A 256 15.52 -22.55 8.99
N ALA A 257 14.28 -22.18 8.65
CA ALA A 257 13.46 -22.93 7.70
C ALA A 257 14.06 -22.91 6.28
N LEU A 258 14.60 -21.77 5.83
CA LEU A 258 15.31 -21.65 4.56
C LEU A 258 16.60 -22.48 4.53
N ALA A 259 17.24 -22.71 5.68
CA ALA A 259 18.38 -23.61 5.81
C ALA A 259 17.99 -25.11 5.90
N GLY A 260 16.69 -25.44 5.80
CA GLY A 260 16.20 -26.81 5.77
C GLY A 260 15.69 -27.35 7.11
N ALA A 261 15.65 -26.53 8.16
CA ALA A 261 14.99 -26.93 9.41
C ALA A 261 13.48 -27.08 9.17
N ARG A 262 12.91 -28.23 9.56
CA ARG A 262 11.45 -28.41 9.49
C ARG A 262 10.80 -27.64 10.64
N LYS A 263 10.01 -26.63 10.32
CA LYS A 263 9.15 -25.92 11.26
C LYS A 263 7.76 -25.77 10.65
N ASP A 264 6.75 -26.27 11.36
CA ASP A 264 5.37 -26.13 10.95
C ASP A 264 4.80 -24.84 11.58
N GLY A 265 4.86 -23.75 10.82
CA GLY A 265 4.24 -22.47 11.18
C GLY A 265 5.21 -21.39 11.67
N ALA A 266 4.78 -20.14 11.53
CA ALA A 266 5.48 -18.98 12.05
C ALA A 266 5.01 -18.64 13.48
N PRO A 267 5.87 -18.00 14.30
CA PRO A 267 5.44 -17.37 15.53
C PRO A 267 4.38 -16.30 15.26
N ALA A 268 3.67 -15.87 16.31
CA ALA A 268 2.76 -14.74 16.25
C ALA A 268 3.50 -13.50 15.72
N LEU A 269 2.86 -12.78 14.80
CA LEU A 269 3.41 -11.57 14.20
C LEU A 269 3.08 -10.37 15.07
N VAL A 270 4.08 -9.59 15.46
CA VAL A 270 3.91 -8.38 16.27
C VAL A 270 3.69 -7.16 15.37
N ALA A 271 4.66 -6.86 14.51
CA ALA A 271 4.61 -5.73 13.57
C ALA A 271 5.39 -6.09 12.31
N PRO A 272 4.90 -7.06 11.51
CA PRO A 272 5.65 -7.60 10.39
C PRO A 272 5.80 -6.54 9.29
N MET A 273 7.03 -6.41 8.79
CA MET A 273 7.33 -5.65 7.58
C MET A 273 7.25 -6.55 6.34
N ALA A 274 7.32 -5.96 5.14
CA ALA A 274 7.23 -6.69 3.88
C ALA A 274 8.34 -7.73 3.75
N LEU A 275 9.55 -7.41 4.24
CA LEU A 275 10.66 -8.35 4.35
C LEU A 275 10.22 -9.64 5.10
N HIS A 276 9.59 -9.51 6.26
CA HIS A 276 9.16 -10.66 7.06
C HIS A 276 8.12 -11.52 6.32
N LEU A 277 7.17 -10.89 5.62
CA LEU A 277 6.20 -11.63 4.82
C LEU A 277 6.83 -12.34 3.61
N ALA A 278 7.82 -11.71 2.96
CA ALA A 278 8.59 -12.32 1.89
C ALA A 278 9.41 -13.52 2.40
N MET A 279 10.01 -13.40 3.59
CA MET A 279 10.72 -14.48 4.27
C MET A 279 9.80 -15.66 4.56
N MET A 280 8.61 -15.42 5.13
CA MET A 280 7.63 -16.48 5.38
C MET A 280 7.21 -17.20 4.10
N ARG A 281 6.94 -16.44 3.02
CA ARG A 281 6.57 -17.02 1.71
C ARG A 281 7.67 -17.92 1.17
N ALA A 282 8.92 -17.44 1.16
CA ALA A 282 10.07 -18.20 0.68
C ALA A 282 10.33 -19.45 1.53
N ALA A 283 10.18 -19.33 2.85
CA ALA A 283 10.34 -20.41 3.81
C ALA A 283 9.14 -21.38 3.87
N LYS A 284 8.05 -21.10 3.12
CA LYS A 284 6.78 -21.84 3.17
C LYS A 284 6.18 -21.94 4.58
N LEU A 285 6.42 -20.93 5.42
CA LEU A 285 5.80 -20.84 6.73
C LEU A 285 4.35 -20.42 6.58
N ARG A 286 3.46 -21.10 7.30
CA ARG A 286 2.06 -20.68 7.41
C ARG A 286 1.95 -19.41 8.23
N VAL A 287 1.19 -18.46 7.73
CA VAL A 287 0.84 -17.22 8.40
C VAL A 287 -0.14 -17.53 9.54
N PRO A 288 0.06 -16.98 10.75
CA PRO A 288 -0.86 -17.16 11.86
C PRO A 288 -2.29 -16.71 11.51
N THR A 289 -3.29 -17.48 11.92
CA THR A 289 -4.71 -17.20 11.62
C THR A 289 -5.18 -15.86 12.16
N GLU A 290 -4.54 -15.38 13.23
CA GLU A 290 -4.88 -14.15 13.94
C GLU A 290 -4.61 -12.91 13.06
N VAL A 291 -3.73 -13.02 12.04
CA VAL A 291 -3.43 -11.91 11.13
C VAL A 291 -4.69 -11.35 10.46
N VAL A 292 -5.69 -12.20 10.23
CA VAL A 292 -6.92 -11.78 9.54
C VAL A 292 -7.89 -11.06 10.45
N GLN A 293 -7.64 -10.98 11.76
CA GLN A 293 -8.47 -10.22 12.70
C GLN A 293 -8.14 -8.74 12.58
N ASP A 294 -6.91 -8.36 12.91
CA ASP A 294 -6.48 -6.95 13.05
C ASP A 294 -5.22 -6.60 12.25
N GLY A 295 -4.81 -7.45 11.30
CA GLY A 295 -3.63 -7.21 10.49
C GLY A 295 -3.75 -5.96 9.61
N PRO A 296 -2.65 -5.21 9.40
CA PRO A 296 -2.65 -4.07 8.47
C PRO A 296 -3.07 -4.48 7.06
N ILE A 297 -3.74 -3.58 6.33
CA ILE A 297 -4.27 -3.86 4.97
C ILE A 297 -3.20 -4.34 3.99
N SER A 298 -1.98 -3.81 4.06
CA SER A 298 -0.86 -4.27 3.25
C SER A 298 -0.53 -5.75 3.50
N VAL A 299 -0.55 -6.17 4.77
CA VAL A 299 -0.34 -7.56 5.18
C VAL A 299 -1.50 -8.43 4.70
N LEU A 300 -2.76 -8.01 4.90
CA LEU A 300 -3.94 -8.77 4.45
C LEU A 300 -3.94 -8.97 2.93
N ARG A 301 -3.59 -7.94 2.16
CA ARG A 301 -3.41 -8.05 0.71
C ARG A 301 -2.37 -9.12 0.36
N THR A 302 -1.23 -9.11 1.04
CA THR A 302 -0.16 -10.07 0.82
C THR A 302 -0.57 -11.50 1.18
N VAL A 303 -1.30 -11.69 2.28
CA VAL A 303 -1.84 -13.00 2.69
C VAL A 303 -2.84 -13.53 1.67
N ALA A 304 -3.77 -12.69 1.20
CA ALA A 304 -4.76 -13.06 0.20
C ALA A 304 -4.14 -13.62 -1.09
N LEU A 305 -3.09 -12.94 -1.57
CA LEU A 305 -2.37 -13.29 -2.81
C LEU A 305 -1.31 -14.38 -2.62
N SER A 306 -1.06 -14.84 -1.39
CA SER A 306 -0.07 -15.88 -1.13
C SER A 306 -0.63 -17.28 -1.41
N GLY A 307 0.18 -18.16 -2.00
CA GLY A 307 -0.22 -19.54 -2.30
C GLY A 307 -0.05 -20.55 -1.15
N ASN A 308 0.57 -20.14 -0.04
CA ASN A 308 1.00 -21.07 1.02
C ASN A 308 -0.02 -21.23 2.16
N GLU A 309 -1.08 -20.41 2.17
CA GLU A 309 -2.02 -20.32 3.29
C GLU A 309 -3.29 -21.15 3.11
N ALA A 310 -3.91 -21.51 4.23
CA ALA A 310 -5.22 -22.13 4.24
C ALA A 310 -6.23 -21.25 3.51
N LEU A 311 -7.08 -21.86 2.67
CA LEU A 311 -7.99 -21.14 1.79
C LEU A 311 -8.91 -20.16 2.55
N ASP A 312 -9.44 -20.57 3.70
CA ASP A 312 -10.36 -19.72 4.48
C ASP A 312 -9.67 -18.43 4.98
N VAL A 313 -8.41 -18.54 5.42
CA VAL A 313 -7.60 -17.39 5.84
C VAL A 313 -7.40 -16.43 4.67
N ARG A 314 -7.06 -16.97 3.49
CA ARG A 314 -6.87 -16.18 2.27
C ARG A 314 -8.14 -15.46 1.85
N LEU A 315 -9.29 -16.12 1.94
CA LEU A 315 -10.57 -15.52 1.55
C LEU A 315 -11.00 -14.38 2.47
N ILE A 316 -10.84 -14.56 3.79
CA ILE A 316 -11.13 -13.48 4.76
C ILE A 316 -10.19 -12.29 4.51
N ALA A 317 -8.90 -12.55 4.32
CA ALA A 317 -7.92 -11.51 4.02
C ALA A 317 -8.24 -10.80 2.69
N ALA A 318 -8.66 -11.55 1.66
CA ALA A 318 -9.01 -11.02 0.34
C ALA A 318 -10.19 -10.06 0.41
N GLU A 319 -11.27 -10.44 1.10
CA GLU A 319 -12.45 -9.58 1.23
C GLU A 319 -12.17 -8.32 2.05
N LYS A 320 -11.38 -8.44 3.13
CA LYS A 320 -10.93 -7.27 3.90
C LYS A 320 -10.07 -6.33 3.05
N ALA A 321 -9.08 -6.87 2.33
CA ALA A 321 -8.23 -6.10 1.44
C ALA A 321 -9.01 -5.46 0.28
N PHE A 322 -9.99 -6.16 -0.28
CA PHE A 322 -10.88 -5.64 -1.31
C PHE A 322 -11.74 -4.47 -0.80
N ARG A 323 -12.37 -4.62 0.37
CA ARG A 323 -13.13 -3.52 1.00
C ARG A 323 -12.30 -2.27 1.24
N ALA A 324 -11.04 -2.47 1.63
CA ALA A 324 -10.08 -1.39 1.83
C ALA A 324 -9.46 -0.87 0.52
N GLY A 325 -9.79 -1.42 -0.64
CA GLY A 325 -9.29 -1.01 -1.96
C GLY A 325 -7.84 -1.40 -2.25
N ALA A 326 -7.28 -2.33 -1.48
CA ALA A 326 -5.95 -2.90 -1.71
C ALA A 326 -5.96 -4.05 -2.73
N LEU A 327 -7.13 -4.67 -2.95
CA LEU A 327 -7.41 -5.54 -4.09
C LEU A 327 -8.47 -4.90 -4.98
N THR A 328 -8.31 -5.07 -6.29
CA THR A 328 -9.31 -4.72 -7.31
C THR A 328 -10.41 -5.77 -7.38
N GLY A 329 -11.56 -5.44 -8.00
CA GLY A 329 -12.65 -6.40 -8.22
C GLY A 329 -12.20 -7.59 -9.06
N GLU A 330 -11.35 -7.33 -10.04
CA GLU A 330 -10.75 -8.32 -10.92
C GLU A 330 -9.83 -9.29 -10.13
N GLN A 331 -8.98 -8.79 -9.23
CA GLN A 331 -8.07 -9.62 -8.44
C GLN A 331 -8.80 -10.56 -7.48
N ILE A 332 -9.84 -10.08 -6.80
CA ILE A 332 -10.62 -10.94 -5.89
C ILE A 332 -11.50 -11.91 -6.68
N LEU A 333 -12.03 -11.51 -7.85
CA LEU A 333 -12.73 -12.43 -8.75
C LEU A 333 -11.80 -13.55 -9.22
N GLU A 334 -10.58 -13.22 -9.67
CA GLU A 334 -9.58 -14.21 -10.06
C GLU A 334 -9.30 -15.22 -8.94
N LEU A 335 -9.15 -14.73 -7.70
CA LEU A 335 -8.99 -15.58 -6.52
C LEU A 335 -10.19 -16.52 -6.33
N TYR A 336 -11.41 -16.00 -6.41
CA TYR A 336 -12.63 -16.82 -6.31
C TYR A 336 -12.74 -17.86 -7.41
N LEU A 337 -12.40 -17.50 -8.65
CA LEU A 337 -12.45 -18.39 -9.80
C LEU A 337 -11.39 -19.49 -9.74
N GLY A 338 -10.28 -19.26 -9.05
CA GLY A 338 -9.23 -20.25 -8.81
C GLY A 338 -9.57 -21.32 -7.76
N ILE A 339 -10.69 -21.20 -7.05
CA ILE A 339 -11.07 -22.15 -6.00
C ILE A 339 -11.64 -23.43 -6.63
N PRO A 340 -11.15 -24.63 -6.24
CA PRO A 340 -11.77 -25.88 -6.65
C PRO A 340 -13.11 -26.07 -5.93
N PHE A 341 -14.15 -26.34 -6.73
CA PHE A 341 -15.47 -26.75 -6.27
C PHE A 341 -15.87 -28.04 -6.99
N SER A 342 -16.59 -28.93 -6.29
CA SER A 342 -17.15 -30.14 -6.87
C SER A 342 -18.30 -29.80 -7.83
N ARG A 343 -18.69 -30.77 -8.67
CA ARG A 343 -19.86 -30.58 -9.57
C ARG A 343 -21.14 -30.41 -8.78
N GLU A 344 -21.26 -31.12 -7.66
CA GLU A 344 -22.39 -31.05 -6.74
C GLU A 344 -22.51 -29.65 -6.14
N GLU A 345 -21.40 -29.07 -5.68
CA GLU A 345 -21.38 -27.68 -5.18
C GLU A 345 -21.81 -26.68 -6.27
N LEU A 346 -21.32 -26.84 -7.51
CA LEU A 346 -21.64 -25.95 -8.62
C LEU A 346 -23.08 -26.06 -9.14
N ASN A 347 -23.77 -27.17 -8.86
CA ASN A 347 -25.17 -27.38 -9.25
C ASN A 347 -26.17 -26.79 -8.25
N ALA A 348 -25.75 -26.53 -7.00
CA ALA A 348 -26.61 -25.94 -5.96
C ALA A 348 -26.01 -24.70 -5.26
N PRO A 349 -25.43 -23.74 -5.99
CA PRO A 349 -24.68 -22.61 -5.40
C PRO A 349 -25.59 -21.66 -4.62
N ILE A 350 -26.84 -21.48 -5.07
CA ILE A 350 -27.83 -20.62 -4.41
C ILE A 350 -28.26 -21.22 -3.08
N SER A 351 -28.62 -22.51 -3.06
CA SER A 351 -28.98 -23.22 -1.82
C SER A 351 -27.85 -23.17 -0.80
N ALA A 352 -26.61 -23.41 -1.24
CA ALA A 352 -25.44 -23.31 -0.36
C ALA A 352 -25.25 -21.90 0.21
N ALA A 353 -25.46 -20.85 -0.59
CA ALA A 353 -25.37 -19.46 -0.16
C ALA A 353 -26.50 -19.07 0.82
N GLU A 354 -27.70 -19.63 0.65
CA GLU A 354 -28.84 -19.45 1.55
C GLU A 354 -28.65 -20.18 2.87
N GLU A 355 -28.03 -21.35 2.88
CA GLU A 355 -27.71 -22.08 4.11
C GLU A 355 -26.58 -21.39 4.89
N ASN A 356 -25.45 -21.16 4.22
CA ASN A 356 -24.27 -20.58 4.83
C ASN A 356 -23.68 -19.47 3.96
N TRP A 357 -23.67 -18.25 4.47
CA TRP A 357 -23.16 -17.09 3.74
C TRP A 357 -21.81 -16.63 4.29
N GLY A 358 -20.77 -16.94 3.55
CA GLY A 358 -19.40 -16.58 3.88
C GLY A 358 -18.53 -16.47 2.63
N PRO A 359 -17.22 -16.24 2.81
CA PRO A 359 -16.34 -15.98 1.69
C PRO A 359 -16.28 -17.12 0.66
N ARG A 360 -16.28 -18.38 1.12
CA ARG A 360 -16.28 -19.55 0.23
C ARG A 360 -17.57 -19.67 -0.58
N THR A 361 -18.73 -19.39 0.01
CA THR A 361 -20.01 -19.46 -0.72
C THR A 361 -20.23 -18.28 -1.66
N ARG A 362 -19.69 -17.09 -1.33
CA ARG A 362 -19.55 -15.97 -2.29
C ARG A 362 -18.68 -16.35 -3.49
N ALA A 363 -17.56 -17.02 -3.26
CA ALA A 363 -16.73 -17.52 -4.34
C ALA A 363 -17.47 -18.57 -5.19
N LEU A 364 -18.19 -19.50 -4.54
CA LEU A 364 -18.97 -20.54 -5.21
C LEU A 364 -20.03 -19.95 -6.15
N ILE A 365 -20.81 -18.97 -5.68
CA ILE A 365 -21.88 -18.39 -6.48
C ILE A 365 -21.33 -17.58 -7.68
N LEU A 366 -20.21 -16.86 -7.51
CA LEU A 366 -19.57 -16.16 -8.63
C LEU A 366 -18.88 -17.12 -9.61
N ARG A 367 -18.29 -18.22 -9.12
CA ARG A 367 -17.77 -19.29 -9.98
C ARG A 367 -18.88 -19.92 -10.81
N SER A 368 -20.04 -20.18 -10.20
CA SER A 368 -21.21 -20.68 -10.94
C SER A 368 -21.66 -19.67 -12.00
N ALA A 369 -21.83 -18.39 -11.64
CA ALA A 369 -22.21 -17.34 -12.59
C ALA A 369 -21.24 -17.23 -13.78
N ALA A 370 -19.92 -17.28 -13.51
CA ALA A 370 -18.90 -17.23 -14.55
C ALA A 370 -18.94 -18.47 -15.49
N SER A 371 -19.38 -19.63 -14.99
CA SER A 371 -19.50 -20.85 -15.79
C SER A 371 -20.79 -20.91 -16.64
N GLN A 372 -21.77 -20.05 -16.37
CA GLN A 372 -23.01 -20.01 -17.15
C GLN A 372 -22.75 -19.49 -18.55
N THR A 373 -23.19 -20.25 -19.55
CA THR A 373 -23.15 -19.87 -20.98
C THR A 373 -24.44 -19.19 -21.44
N VAL A 374 -25.54 -19.35 -20.68
CA VAL A 374 -26.83 -18.75 -20.97
C VAL A 374 -26.93 -17.40 -20.24
N PRO A 375 -27.10 -16.26 -20.95
CA PRO A 375 -27.16 -14.93 -20.33
C PRO A 375 -28.23 -14.80 -19.25
N LEU A 376 -29.43 -15.34 -19.49
CA LEU A 376 -30.53 -15.33 -18.53
C LEU A 376 -30.15 -16.05 -17.22
N ALA A 377 -29.56 -17.25 -17.31
CA ALA A 377 -29.15 -18.02 -16.15
C ALA A 377 -28.04 -17.31 -15.36
N ARG A 378 -27.08 -16.68 -16.04
CA ARG A 378 -26.05 -15.86 -15.39
C ARG A 378 -26.68 -14.68 -14.63
N ALA A 379 -27.60 -13.96 -15.26
CA ALA A 379 -28.29 -12.83 -14.64
C ALA A 379 -29.09 -13.25 -13.39
N GLU A 380 -29.75 -14.41 -13.42
CA GLU A 380 -30.49 -14.96 -12.27
C GLU A 380 -29.55 -15.25 -11.08
N VAL A 381 -28.42 -15.92 -11.33
CA VAL A 381 -27.43 -16.22 -10.30
C VAL A 381 -26.85 -14.93 -9.71
N LEU A 382 -26.46 -13.97 -10.55
CA LEU A 382 -25.93 -12.68 -10.11
C LEU A 382 -26.95 -11.90 -9.26
N ARG A 383 -28.20 -11.77 -9.74
CA ARG A 383 -29.25 -11.08 -8.97
C ARG A 383 -29.47 -11.74 -7.61
N ARG A 384 -29.50 -13.08 -7.55
CA ARG A 384 -29.70 -13.78 -6.28
C ARG A 384 -28.51 -13.58 -5.34
N ALA A 385 -27.28 -13.65 -5.85
CA ALA A 385 -26.07 -13.39 -5.08
C ALA A 385 -26.10 -11.98 -4.45
N TRP A 386 -26.47 -10.98 -5.25
CA TRP A 386 -26.63 -9.59 -4.82
C TRP A 386 -27.73 -9.40 -3.78
N GLN A 387 -28.86 -10.10 -3.94
CA GLN A 387 -29.94 -10.07 -2.97
C GLN A 387 -29.51 -10.64 -1.62
N ILE A 388 -28.90 -11.83 -1.60
CA ILE A 388 -28.38 -12.44 -0.36
C ILE A 388 -27.32 -11.53 0.26
N GLY A 389 -26.43 -10.94 -0.55
CA GLY A 389 -25.44 -9.98 -0.09
C GLY A 389 -26.04 -8.74 0.57
N ARG A 390 -27.16 -8.21 0.07
CA ARG A 390 -27.90 -7.12 0.72
C ARG A 390 -28.54 -7.56 2.02
N GLU A 391 -29.22 -8.70 2.02
CA GLU A 391 -29.89 -9.27 3.20
C GLU A 391 -28.91 -9.55 4.34
N ARG A 392 -27.67 -9.93 4.02
CA ARG A 392 -26.64 -10.33 4.99
C ARG A 392 -25.50 -9.31 5.18
N GLY A 393 -25.66 -8.09 4.66
CA GLY A 393 -24.73 -6.99 4.91
C GLY A 393 -23.34 -7.13 4.25
N SER A 394 -23.23 -7.87 3.15
CA SER A 394 -21.99 -8.06 2.39
C SER A 394 -22.16 -7.75 0.89
N TYR A 395 -23.00 -6.77 0.56
CA TYR A 395 -23.30 -6.43 -0.83
C TYR A 395 -22.05 -5.99 -1.60
N ALA A 396 -21.13 -5.25 -0.96
CA ALA A 396 -19.90 -4.80 -1.59
C ALA A 396 -18.99 -5.97 -2.00
N GLU A 397 -18.84 -6.95 -1.12
CA GLU A 397 -18.02 -8.14 -1.28
C GLU A 397 -18.53 -9.09 -2.38
N ILE A 398 -19.79 -8.96 -2.80
CA ILE A 398 -20.33 -9.75 -3.91
C ILE A 398 -20.51 -8.93 -5.19
N ALA A 399 -20.96 -7.68 -5.08
CA ALA A 399 -21.23 -6.82 -6.23
C ALA A 399 -19.93 -6.41 -6.94
N GLY A 400 -18.93 -5.96 -6.18
CA GLY A 400 -17.67 -5.47 -6.74
C GLY A 400 -16.90 -6.51 -7.55
N PRO A 401 -16.67 -7.73 -7.03
CA PRO A 401 -16.03 -8.79 -7.81
C PRO A 401 -16.86 -9.23 -9.02
N SER A 402 -18.18 -9.03 -9.00
CA SER A 402 -19.08 -9.45 -10.08
C SER A 402 -19.19 -8.44 -11.24
N VAL A 403 -18.57 -7.25 -11.14
CA VAL A 403 -18.69 -6.17 -12.15
C VAL A 403 -18.38 -6.68 -13.55
N SER A 404 -17.24 -7.35 -13.74
CA SER A 404 -16.84 -7.89 -15.06
C SER A 404 -17.80 -8.96 -15.57
N LEU A 405 -18.37 -9.78 -14.68
CA LEU A 405 -19.37 -10.80 -15.08
C LEU A 405 -20.69 -10.18 -15.53
N ALA A 406 -21.08 -9.05 -14.93
CA ALA A 406 -22.25 -8.29 -15.34
C ALA A 406 -22.01 -7.54 -16.66
N ALA A 407 -20.81 -6.99 -16.86
CA ALA A 407 -20.42 -6.29 -18.09
C ALA A 407 -20.41 -7.21 -19.33
N GLU A 408 -20.18 -8.50 -19.14
CA GLU A 408 -20.25 -9.50 -20.22
C GLU A 408 -21.69 -9.79 -20.72
N LEU A 409 -22.73 -9.32 -20.01
CA LEU A 409 -24.12 -9.54 -20.41
C LEU A 409 -24.56 -8.49 -21.44
N THR A 410 -24.71 -8.89 -22.70
CA THR A 410 -25.27 -8.03 -23.75
C THR A 410 -26.72 -7.64 -23.43
N PRO A 411 -27.09 -6.35 -23.51
CA PRO A 411 -28.47 -5.91 -23.32
C PRO A 411 -29.45 -6.62 -24.27
N ALA A 412 -30.52 -7.18 -23.71
CA ALA A 412 -31.56 -7.88 -24.45
C ALA A 412 -32.92 -7.74 -23.75
N LEU A 413 -34.03 -7.90 -24.49
CA LEU A 413 -35.39 -7.67 -23.97
C LEU A 413 -35.71 -8.61 -22.80
N GLU A 414 -35.26 -9.86 -22.88
CA GLU A 414 -35.39 -10.88 -21.84
C GLU A 414 -34.63 -10.55 -20.54
N LEU A 415 -33.70 -9.59 -20.55
CA LEU A 415 -32.95 -9.12 -19.38
C LEU A 415 -33.49 -7.81 -18.81
N ASN A 416 -34.61 -7.27 -19.31
CA ASN A 416 -35.16 -5.98 -18.84
C ASN A 416 -35.47 -5.99 -17.34
N TRP A 417 -35.83 -7.14 -16.77
CA TRP A 417 -36.06 -7.31 -15.32
C TRP A 417 -34.79 -7.17 -14.47
N PHE A 418 -33.62 -7.38 -15.08
CA PHE A 418 -32.30 -7.35 -14.44
C PHE A 418 -31.58 -6.00 -14.62
N ALA A 419 -31.97 -5.22 -15.64
CA ALA A 419 -31.27 -4.03 -16.09
C ALA A 419 -30.95 -3.03 -14.97
N VAL A 420 -31.89 -2.78 -14.05
CA VAL A 420 -31.69 -1.85 -12.93
C VAL A 420 -30.63 -2.36 -11.94
N ASP A 421 -30.62 -3.66 -11.66
CA ASP A 421 -29.61 -4.25 -10.77
C ASP A 421 -28.23 -4.25 -11.45
N ALA A 422 -28.16 -4.59 -12.74
CA ALA A 422 -26.94 -4.55 -13.53
C ALA A 422 -26.33 -3.15 -13.56
N ALA A 423 -27.12 -2.13 -13.91
CA ALA A 423 -26.68 -0.74 -13.99
C ALA A 423 -26.10 -0.24 -12.66
N ARG A 424 -26.72 -0.60 -11.52
CA ARG A 424 -26.20 -0.24 -10.20
C ARG A 424 -24.80 -0.81 -9.94
N VAL A 425 -24.58 -2.06 -10.30
CA VAL A 425 -23.29 -2.73 -10.11
C VAL A 425 -22.23 -2.16 -11.05
N LEU A 426 -22.57 -1.95 -12.33
CA LEU A 426 -21.68 -1.36 -13.33
C LEU A 426 -21.26 0.06 -12.96
N PHE A 427 -22.21 0.92 -12.57
CA PHE A 427 -21.91 2.27 -12.10
C PHE A 427 -21.07 2.29 -10.83
N ALA A 428 -21.35 1.40 -9.87
CA ALA A 428 -20.52 1.26 -8.68
C ALA A 428 -19.09 0.78 -9.00
N GLY A 429 -18.93 0.00 -10.07
CA GLY A 429 -17.64 -0.44 -10.62
C GLY A 429 -16.95 0.59 -11.52
N GLY A 430 -17.54 1.78 -11.72
CA GLY A 430 -16.98 2.83 -12.59
C GLY A 430 -17.14 2.55 -14.09
N ARG A 431 -17.98 1.59 -14.48
CA ARG A 431 -18.38 1.34 -15.88
C ARG A 431 -19.63 2.18 -16.18
N ILE A 432 -19.43 3.45 -16.54
CA ILE A 432 -20.51 4.42 -16.73
C ILE A 432 -21.06 4.44 -18.17
N ASP A 433 -20.29 3.93 -19.13
CA ASP A 433 -20.61 3.90 -20.55
C ASP A 433 -21.11 2.51 -21.02
N GLU A 434 -21.09 1.53 -20.12
CA GLU A 434 -21.60 0.15 -20.29
C GLU A 434 -22.92 0.01 -19.53
#